data_AF-A0AAU4EQR1-F1
#
_entry.id   AF-A0AAU4EQR1-F1
#
_cell.length_a   1.000
_cell.length_b   1.000
_cell.length_c   1.000
_cell.angle_alpha   90.00
_cell.angle_beta   90.00
_cell.angle_gamma   90.00
#
_symmetry.space_group_name_H-M   'P 1'
#
loop_
_entity.id
_entity.type
_entity.pdbx_description
1 polymer ?
#
loop_
_entity_poly.entity_id
_entity_poly.type
_entity_poly.pdbx_seq_one_letter_code
_entity_poly.pdbx_strand_id
1 'polypeptide(L)'
;MPAGVALRLRYMDLVFTRPDGSPLHPADVTDEFARLISLAGLPPITLHGLRHGAATLALEAGVDIKVIQQWLTMLRGSWRG
;
A
#
# COMPACT_ATOMS: atom_id res chain seq x y z
N MET A 1 -1.01 18.00 -35.06
CA MET A 1 0.23 18.17 -34.28
C MET A 1 -0.13 18.24 -32.79
N PRO A 2 0.43 17.42 -31.89
CA PRO A 2 0.73 15.99 -32.09
C PRO A 2 0.17 15.10 -30.96
N ALA A 3 -0.27 13.90 -31.36
CA ALA A 3 -0.66 12.78 -30.51
C ALA A 3 0.57 12.04 -29.93
N GLY A 4 1.42 12.76 -29.19
CA GLY A 4 2.72 12.24 -28.73
C GLY A 4 2.79 11.76 -27.27
N VAL A 5 1.82 12.13 -26.43
CA VAL A 5 1.92 11.91 -24.95
C VAL A 5 0.96 10.83 -24.45
N ALA A 6 -0.11 10.51 -25.18
CA ALA A 6 -1.13 9.55 -24.75
C ALA A 6 -0.75 8.07 -24.88
N LEU A 7 0.37 7.75 -25.52
CA LEU A 7 0.78 6.37 -25.84
C LEU A 7 1.78 5.75 -24.85
N ARG A 8 2.26 6.49 -23.84
CA ARG A 8 3.33 6.00 -22.93
C ARG A 8 2.84 5.39 -21.61
N LEU A 9 1.53 5.38 -21.35
CA LEU A 9 0.95 4.81 -20.12
C LEU A 9 0.24 3.46 -20.34
N ARG A 10 0.18 2.94 -21.57
CA ARG A 10 -0.46 1.65 -21.88
C ARG A 10 0.44 0.43 -21.66
N TYR A 11 1.09 0.35 -20.50
CA TYR A 11 1.67 -0.90 -20.01
C TYR A 11 1.96 -0.83 -18.50
N MET A 12 0.97 -0.48 -17.69
CA MET A 12 1.05 -0.77 -16.25
C MET A 12 -0.23 -1.52 -15.95
N ASP A 13 -0.14 -2.85 -15.85
CA ASP A 13 -1.26 -3.73 -15.43
C ASP A 13 -1.60 -3.44 -13.96
N LEU A 14 -2.07 -2.22 -13.70
CA LEU A 14 -2.38 -1.70 -12.38
C LEU A 14 -3.66 -2.35 -11.91
N VAL A 15 -3.57 -3.06 -10.78
CA VAL A 15 -4.72 -3.67 -10.11
C VAL A 15 -5.64 -2.58 -9.53
N PHE A 16 -5.08 -1.43 -9.12
CA PHE A 16 -5.83 -0.31 -8.57
C PHE A 16 -5.53 0.96 -9.35
N THR A 17 -6.59 1.58 -9.89
CA THR A 17 -6.53 2.83 -10.65
C THR A 17 -7.70 3.73 -10.26
N ARG A 18 -7.58 5.02 -10.58
CA ARG A 18 -8.74 5.90 -10.63
C ARG A 18 -9.68 5.46 -11.76
N PRO A 19 -10.95 5.91 -11.77
CA PRO A 19 -11.91 5.54 -12.83
C PRO A 19 -11.46 5.87 -14.26
N ASP A 20 -10.54 6.82 -14.42
CA ASP A 20 -9.94 7.21 -15.71
C ASP A 20 -8.72 6.35 -16.10
N GLY A 21 -8.37 5.34 -15.31
CA GLY A 21 -7.22 4.46 -15.51
C GLY A 21 -5.88 5.04 -15.05
N SER A 22 -5.87 6.24 -14.47
CA SER A 22 -4.64 6.83 -13.92
C SER A 22 -4.23 6.17 -12.60
N PRO A 23 -2.91 6.14 -12.27
CA PRO A 23 -2.44 5.56 -11.01
C PRO A 23 -2.98 6.35 -9.81
N LEU A 24 -3.25 5.63 -8.71
CA LEU A 24 -3.58 6.26 -7.43
C LEU A 24 -2.34 6.96 -6.85
N HIS A 25 -2.52 8.18 -6.35
CA HIS A 25 -1.46 8.87 -5.62
C HIS A 25 -1.37 8.30 -4.18
N PRO A 26 -0.18 8.03 -3.63
CA PRO A 26 -0.05 7.41 -2.30
C PRO A 26 -0.69 8.22 -1.16
N ALA A 27 -0.72 9.55 -1.27
CA ALA A 27 -1.38 10.41 -0.29
C ALA A 27 -2.90 10.17 -0.28
N ASP A 28 -3.54 10.07 -1.45
CA ASP A 28 -4.97 9.82 -1.58
C ASP A 28 -5.37 8.51 -0.90
N VAL A 29 -4.53 7.47 -1.04
CA VAL A 29 -4.73 6.17 -0.39
C VAL A 29 -4.60 6.29 1.14
N THR A 30 -3.67 7.12 1.60
CA THR A 30 -3.44 7.35 3.04
C THR A 30 -4.60 8.11 3.68
N ASP A 31 -5.10 9.15 3.01
CA ASP A 31 -6.24 9.95 3.47
C ASP A 31 -7.53 9.12 3.49
N GLU A 32 -7.77 8.34 2.44
CA GLU A 32 -8.91 7.43 2.38
C GLU A 32 -8.84 6.37 3.48
N PHE A 33 -7.65 5.83 3.76
CA PHE A 33 -7.47 4.91 4.88
C PHE A 33 -7.81 5.56 6.23
N ALA A 34 -7.33 6.79 6.48
CA ALA A 34 -7.66 7.52 7.70
C ALA A 34 -9.18 7.74 7.85
N ARG A 35 -9.87 8.05 6.74
CA ARG A 35 -11.33 8.15 6.70
C ARG A 35 -12.02 6.83 7.09
N LEU A 36 -11.55 5.71 6.56
CA LEU A 36 -12.09 4.37 6.88
C LEU A 36 -11.87 3.99 8.35
N ILE A 37 -10.70 4.30 8.92
CA ILE A 37 -10.41 4.09 10.35
C ILE A 37 -11.37 4.88 11.23
N SER A 38 -11.63 6.15 10.88
CA SER A 38 -12.59 6.98 11.60
C SER A 38 -14.01 6.42 11.52
N LEU A 39 -14.45 5.95 10.35
CA LEU A 39 -15.76 5.32 10.17
C LEU A 39 -15.91 4.00 10.92
N ALA A 40 -14.83 3.24 11.06
CA ALA A 40 -14.79 2.02 11.84
C ALA A 40 -14.78 2.28 13.36
N GLY A 41 -14.71 3.54 13.80
CA GLY A 41 -14.61 3.91 15.21
C GLY A 41 -13.29 3.48 15.87
N LEU A 42 -12.26 3.25 15.06
CA LEU A 42 -10.96 2.80 15.53
C LEU A 42 -10.08 4.01 15.93
N PRO A 43 -9.16 3.84 16.90
CA PRO A 43 -8.12 4.83 17.15
C PRO A 43 -7.33 5.12 15.87
N PRO A 44 -6.77 6.34 15.72
CA PRO A 44 -5.97 6.68 14.54
C PRO A 44 -4.79 5.71 14.36
N ILE A 45 -4.87 4.84 13.36
CA ILE A 45 -3.80 3.93 12.95
C ILE A 45 -3.40 4.23 11.52
N THR A 46 -2.13 3.99 11.20
CA THR A 46 -1.58 4.14 9.85
C THR A 46 -1.57 2.80 9.11
N LEU A 47 -1.42 2.82 7.78
CA LEU A 47 -1.24 1.60 6.99
C LEU A 47 -0.03 0.78 7.46
N HIS A 48 1.04 1.46 7.89
CA HIS A 48 2.21 0.80 8.47
C HIS A 48 1.91 0.17 9.84
N GLY A 49 1.12 0.86 10.68
CA GLY A 49 0.64 0.32 11.95
C GLY A 49 -0.25 -0.92 11.76
N LEU A 50 -1.14 -0.90 10.77
CA LEU A 50 -1.96 -2.07 10.40
C LEU A 50 -1.07 -3.25 10.00
N ARG A 51 -0.04 -3.00 9.20
CA ARG A 51 0.94 -4.01 8.79
C ARG A 51 1.71 -4.58 9.98
N HIS A 52 2.05 -3.76 10.98
CA HIS A 52 2.61 -4.25 12.23
C HIS A 52 1.61 -5.08 13.04
N GLY A 53 0.35 -4.67 13.13
CA GLY A 53 -0.69 -5.45 13.80
C GLY A 53 -0.88 -6.83 13.18
N ALA A 54 -0.87 -6.92 11.84
CA ALA A 54 -0.91 -8.20 11.13
C ALA A 54 0.30 -9.10 11.47
N ALA A 55 1.48 -8.53 11.70
CA ALA A 55 2.66 -9.25 12.16
C ALA A 55 2.43 -9.88 13.54
N THR A 56 1.92 -9.09 14.48
CA THR A 56 1.62 -9.54 15.84
C THR A 56 0.58 -10.65 15.84
N LEU A 57 -0.50 -10.50 15.09
CA LEU A 57 -1.54 -11.53 14.96
C LEU A 57 -0.99 -12.83 14.34
N ALA A 58 -0.12 -12.74 13.34
CA ALA A 58 0.53 -13.91 12.75
C ALA A 58 1.49 -14.60 13.74
N LEU A 59 2.21 -13.82 14.56
CA LEU A 59 3.06 -14.36 15.63
C LEU A 59 2.24 -15.09 16.69
N GLU A 60 1.13 -14.50 17.12
CA GLU A 60 0.21 -15.10 18.10
C GLU A 60 -0.44 -16.38 17.56
N ALA A 61 -0.69 -16.46 16.25
CA ALA A 61 -1.16 -17.67 15.57
C ALA A 61 -0.09 -18.76 15.41
N GLY A 62 1.14 -18.54 15.91
CA GLY A 62 2.23 -19.51 15.86
C GLY A 62 2.96 -19.59 14.52
N VAL A 63 2.80 -18.59 13.65
CA VAL A 63 3.54 -18.53 12.38
C VAL A 63 5.01 -18.22 12.68
N ASP A 64 5.91 -18.96 12.02
CA ASP A 64 7.36 -18.76 12.17
C ASP A 64 7.76 -17.32 11.81
N ILE A 65 8.59 -16.70 12.66
CA ILE A 65 9.07 -15.33 12.48
C ILE A 65 9.75 -15.10 11.12
N LYS A 66 10.42 -16.10 10.55
CA LYS A 66 11.04 -16.02 9.21
C LYS A 66 9.99 -15.90 8.12
N VAL A 67 8.85 -16.57 8.26
CA VAL A 67 7.73 -16.50 7.31
C VAL A 67 7.06 -15.12 7.41
N ILE A 68 6.85 -14.63 8.63
CA ILE A 68 6.31 -13.29 8.86
C ILE A 68 7.25 -12.21 8.31
N GLN A 69 8.57 -12.36 8.51
CA GLN A 69 9.57 -11.47 7.93
C GLN A 69 9.52 -11.48 6.40
N GLN A 70 9.28 -12.62 5.75
CA GLN A 70 9.09 -12.67 4.30
C GLN A 70 7.83 -11.90 3.86
N TRP A 71 6.69 -12.07 4.54
CA TRP A 71 5.46 -11.32 4.24
C TRP A 71 5.61 -9.80 4.44
N LEU A 72 6.37 -9.43 5.46
CA LEU A 72 6.61 -8.04 5.84
C LEU A 72 7.86 -7.43 5.18
N THR A 73 8.52 -8.17 4.31
CA THR A 73 9.64 -7.61 3.53
C THR A 73 9.07 -6.85 2.34
N MET A 74 9.06 -5.52 2.45
CA MET A 74 9.41 -4.68 1.32
C MET A 74 10.94 -4.68 1.36
N LEU A 75 11.63 -5.15 0.32
CA LEU A 75 13.10 -5.07 0.28
C LEU A 75 13.50 -3.65 0.70
N ARG A 76 14.31 -3.51 1.75
CA ARG A 76 14.93 -2.23 2.13
C ARG A 76 15.94 -1.87 1.03
N GLY A 77 15.44 -1.40 -0.10
CA GLY A 77 16.21 -0.66 -1.08
C GLY A 77 16.58 0.69 -0.49
N SER A 78 17.82 0.78 -0.04
CA SER A 78 18.58 1.99 0.27
C SER A 78 18.11 3.23 -0.51
N TRP A 79 17.40 4.14 0.15
CA TRP A 79 17.44 5.57 -0.21
C TRP A 79 18.67 6.18 0.47
N ARG A 80 19.80 6.14 -0.26
CA ARG A 80 20.91 7.08 -0.15
C ARG A 80 21.16 7.58 -1.57
N GLY A 81 21.03 8.88 -1.76
CA GLY A 81 21.21 9.61 -3.01
C GLY A 81 20.73 11.03 -2.78
#